data_AF-A0A9D6PM38-F1
#
_entry.id   AF-A0A9D6PM38-F1
#
_cell.length_a   1.000
_cell.length_b   1.000
_cell.length_c   1.000
_cell.angle_alpha   90.00
_cell.angle_beta   90.00
_cell.angle_gamma   90.00
#
_symmetry.space_group_name_H-M   'P 1'
#
loop_
_entity.id
_entity.type
_entity.pdbx_description
1 polymer ?
#
loop_
_entity_poly.entity_id
_entity_poly.type
_entity_poly.pdbx_seq_one_letter_code
_entity_poly.pdbx_strand_id
1 'polypeptide(L)'
;MFEPPRSRKLPCPCGSGRKYKHCHGAQPKPRARPNRRWLGWAVGTAVVVVIGWVVVGQRASAPPPSSGGLGYSLFREGSGSVGGTYASIDGVDMSSLNETQRGAVMQRANAERCPCGCGMTLAQCINTDRACPLRAGHFQRARQLVAQAARRS
;
A
#
# COMPACT_ATOMS: atom_id res chain seq x y z
N MET A 1 20.39 -21.06 70.75
CA MET A 1 19.88 -20.60 69.44
C MET A 1 20.93 -20.93 68.39
N PHE A 2 20.55 -21.56 67.27
CA PHE A 2 21.48 -21.79 66.16
C PHE A 2 21.39 -20.59 65.22
N GLU A 3 22.41 -19.73 65.20
CA GLU A 3 22.45 -18.56 64.34
C GLU A 3 22.70 -19.01 62.88
N PRO A 4 21.81 -18.71 61.92
CA PRO A 4 22.07 -19.07 60.53
C PRO A 4 23.32 -18.33 60.02
N PRO A 5 24.13 -18.98 59.17
CA PRO A 5 25.39 -18.39 58.73
C PRO A 5 25.16 -17.10 57.94
N ARG A 6 25.99 -16.09 58.20
CA ARG A 6 25.94 -14.77 57.52
C ARG A 6 25.99 -14.84 55.99
N SER A 7 26.48 -15.93 55.42
CA SER A 7 26.52 -16.14 53.97
C SER A 7 26.29 -17.60 53.60
N ARG A 8 25.44 -17.82 52.60
CA ARG A 8 25.11 -19.14 52.03
C ARG A 8 26.30 -19.83 51.34
N LYS A 9 27.40 -19.12 51.09
CA LYS A 9 28.62 -19.67 50.47
C LYS A 9 29.62 -20.21 51.50
N LEU A 10 29.43 -19.97 52.79
CA LEU A 10 30.31 -20.44 53.86
C LEU A 10 30.25 -21.99 54.00
N PRO A 11 31.30 -22.60 54.59
CA PRO A 11 31.29 -24.02 54.93
C PRO A 11 30.07 -24.37 55.77
N CYS A 12 29.45 -25.51 55.47
CA CYS A 12 28.30 -25.96 56.22
C CYS A 12 28.74 -26.53 57.59
N PRO A 13 28.18 -26.06 58.70
CA PRO A 13 28.56 -26.51 60.04
C PRO A 13 28.14 -27.95 60.37
N CYS A 14 27.43 -28.64 59.47
CA CYS A 14 27.07 -30.06 59.63
C CYS A 14 28.23 -31.05 59.36
N GLY A 15 29.47 -30.56 59.20
CA GLY A 15 30.66 -31.39 59.01
C GLY A 15 30.82 -32.01 57.62
N SER A 16 29.88 -31.78 56.69
CA SER A 16 29.90 -32.39 55.35
C SER A 16 31.01 -31.89 54.42
N GLY A 17 31.78 -30.86 54.82
CA GLY A 17 32.80 -30.21 53.98
C GLY A 17 32.24 -29.41 52.79
N ARG A 18 30.91 -29.41 52.57
CA ARG A 18 30.25 -28.71 51.46
C ARG A 18 29.77 -27.31 51.89
N LYS A 19 29.49 -26.42 50.93
CA LYS A 19 28.96 -25.07 51.21
C LYS A 19 27.50 -25.13 51.67
N TYR A 20 27.11 -24.26 52.60
CA TYR A 20 25.77 -24.24 53.20
C TYR A 20 24.62 -24.27 52.17
N LYS A 21 24.75 -23.54 51.04
CA LYS A 21 23.75 -23.54 49.96
C LYS A 21 23.45 -24.90 49.33
N HIS A 22 24.36 -25.86 49.44
CA HIS A 22 24.21 -27.20 48.88
C HIS A 22 23.66 -28.22 49.89
N CYS A 23 23.74 -27.92 51.18
CA CYS A 23 23.22 -28.80 52.24
C CYS A 23 21.84 -28.32 52.74
N HIS A 24 21.70 -27.02 53.02
CA HIS A 24 20.49 -26.46 53.64
C HIS A 24 19.91 -25.25 52.89
N GLY A 25 20.62 -24.69 51.91
CA GLY A 25 20.18 -23.49 51.19
C GLY A 25 19.65 -23.74 49.78
N ALA A 26 19.16 -24.96 49.47
CA ALA A 26 18.58 -25.27 48.18
C ALA A 26 17.30 -24.44 47.98
N GLN A 27 17.43 -23.37 47.20
CA GLN A 27 16.28 -22.57 46.80
C GLN A 27 15.63 -23.24 45.58
N PRO A 28 14.29 -23.35 45.53
CA PRO A 28 13.61 -23.79 44.32
C PRO A 28 14.01 -22.86 43.17
N LYS A 29 14.31 -23.44 42.00
CA LYS A 29 14.66 -22.64 40.82
C LYS A 29 13.51 -21.65 40.57
N PRO A 30 13.79 -20.35 40.41
CA PRO A 30 12.74 -19.40 40.08
C PRO A 30 12.03 -19.89 38.81
N ARG A 31 10.70 -19.96 38.84
CA ARG A 31 9.92 -20.32 37.66
C ARG A 31 10.32 -19.36 36.54
N ALA A 32 10.70 -19.91 35.39
CA ALA A 32 11.09 -19.10 34.25
C ALA A 32 9.93 -18.13 33.94
N ARG A 33 10.17 -16.83 34.13
CA ARG A 33 9.24 -15.80 33.68
C ARG A 33 9.30 -15.85 32.15
N PRO A 34 8.20 -16.17 31.45
CA PRO A 34 8.22 -16.17 29.99
C PRO A 34 8.66 -14.79 29.52
N ASN A 35 9.63 -14.78 28.60
CA ASN A 35 10.22 -13.56 28.08
C ASN A 35 9.17 -12.81 27.24
N ARG A 36 8.46 -11.87 27.87
CA ARG A 36 7.42 -11.03 27.23
C ARG A 36 7.91 -10.29 25.97
N ARG A 37 9.22 -10.23 25.73
CA ARG A 37 9.83 -9.78 24.47
C ARG A 37 9.41 -10.64 23.26
N TRP A 38 9.35 -11.97 23.39
CA TRP A 38 8.90 -12.84 22.28
C TRP A 38 7.42 -12.65 21.96
N LEU A 39 6.58 -12.44 22.98
CA LEU A 39 5.16 -12.11 22.78
C LEU A 39 5.00 -10.80 22.00
N GLY A 40 5.85 -9.80 22.26
CA GLY A 40 5.89 -8.56 21.48
C GLY A 40 6.25 -8.77 20.01
N TRP A 41 7.22 -9.64 19.70
CA TRP A 41 7.58 -9.97 18.32
C TRP A 41 6.47 -10.77 17.61
N ALA A 42 5.82 -11.70 18.31
CA ALA A 42 4.69 -12.46 17.77
C ALA A 42 3.48 -11.56 17.44
N VAL A 43 3.14 -10.61 18.33
CA VAL A 43 2.07 -9.65 18.06
C VAL A 43 2.46 -8.69 16.93
N GLY A 44 3.69 -8.17 16.92
CA GLY A 44 4.16 -7.27 15.87
C GLY A 44 4.15 -7.91 14.48
N THR A 45 4.60 -9.16 14.38
CA THR A 45 4.58 -9.91 13.11
C THR A 45 3.16 -10.22 12.64
N ALA A 46 2.26 -10.63 13.54
CA ALA A 46 0.86 -10.84 13.21
C ALA A 46 0.19 -9.54 12.68
N VAL A 47 0.46 -8.39 13.30
CA VAL A 47 -0.06 -7.09 12.87
C VAL A 47 0.47 -6.72 11.47
N VAL A 48 1.77 -6.90 11.21
CA VAL A 48 2.35 -6.63 9.87
C VAL A 48 1.76 -7.55 8.81
N VAL A 49 1.57 -8.83 9.12
CA VAL A 49 0.95 -9.79 8.19
C VAL A 49 -0.50 -9.41 7.91
N VAL A 50 -1.29 -9.07 8.92
CA VAL A 50 -2.69 -8.63 8.75
C VAL A 50 -2.76 -7.33 7.96
N ILE A 51 -1.95 -6.31 8.29
CA ILE A 51 -1.91 -5.06 7.53
C ILE A 51 -1.47 -5.32 6.09
N GLY A 52 -0.47 -6.18 5.87
CA GLY A 52 -0.05 -6.59 4.54
C GLY A 52 -1.18 -7.26 3.76
N TRP A 53 -1.91 -8.20 4.37
CA TRP A 53 -3.06 -8.87 3.76
C TRP A 53 -4.20 -7.90 3.45
N VAL A 54 -4.46 -6.94 4.33
CA VAL A 54 -5.47 -5.89 4.15
C VAL A 54 -5.08 -4.95 3.00
N VAL A 55 -3.82 -4.49 2.94
CA VAL A 55 -3.33 -3.61 1.85
C VAL A 55 -3.29 -4.33 0.50
N VAL A 56 -2.91 -5.61 0.48
CA VAL A 56 -2.89 -6.42 -0.75
C VAL A 56 -4.30 -6.80 -1.18
N GLY A 57 -5.18 -7.19 -0.24
CA GLY A 57 -6.58 -7.51 -0.51
C GLY A 57 -7.40 -6.31 -0.97
N GLN A 58 -7.14 -5.10 -0.43
CA GLN A 58 -7.79 -3.87 -0.89
C GLN A 58 -7.38 -3.47 -2.31
N ARG A 59 -6.22 -3.90 -2.81
CA ARG A 59 -5.82 -3.68 -4.21
C ARG A 59 -6.54 -4.60 -5.20
N ALA A 60 -7.14 -5.69 -4.74
CA ALA A 60 -7.90 -6.60 -5.59
C ALA A 60 -9.34 -6.11 -5.84
N SER A 61 -9.86 -5.21 -5.00
CA SER A 61 -11.28 -4.79 -5.03
C SER A 61 -11.49 -3.30 -5.33
N ALA A 62 -10.45 -2.56 -5.69
CA ALA A 62 -10.60 -1.15 -6.03
C ALA A 62 -10.95 -0.97 -7.52
N PRO A 63 -12.17 -0.53 -7.88
CA PRO A 63 -12.40 0.11 -9.16
C PRO A 63 -11.52 1.38 -9.24
N PRO A 64 -11.01 1.75 -10.44
CA PRO A 64 -10.13 2.92 -10.58
C PRO A 64 -10.84 4.21 -10.12
N PRO A 65 -10.12 5.16 -9.49
CA PRO A 65 -10.72 6.38 -8.98
C PRO A 65 -11.11 7.32 -10.12
N SER A 66 -12.42 7.49 -10.32
CA SER A 66 -13.00 8.70 -10.88
C SER A 66 -13.08 9.76 -9.78
N SER A 67 -12.02 10.55 -9.62
CA SER A 67 -11.96 11.65 -8.65
C SER A 67 -12.09 13.01 -9.35
N GLY A 68 -13.29 13.58 -9.34
CA GLY A 68 -13.45 14.95 -8.84
C GLY A 68 -13.81 14.79 -7.36
N GLY A 69 -13.25 15.48 -6.38
CA GLY A 69 -12.41 16.66 -6.32
C GLY A 69 -12.78 17.32 -4.98
N LEU A 70 -11.79 17.64 -4.16
CA LEU A 70 -11.69 18.79 -3.23
C LEU A 70 -10.42 18.62 -2.39
N GLY A 71 -9.66 19.71 -2.26
CA GLY A 71 -8.24 19.79 -1.86
C GLY A 71 -7.94 19.32 -0.44
N TYR A 72 -6.70 19.25 0.03
CA TYR A 72 -5.60 20.20 -0.09
C TYR A 72 -4.27 19.45 0.11
N SER A 73 -3.32 19.59 -0.80
CA SER A 73 -1.90 19.49 -0.47
C SER A 73 -1.13 20.36 -1.45
N LEU A 74 -0.52 21.37 -0.86
CA LEU A 74 0.28 22.41 -1.47
C LEU A 74 1.54 21.79 -2.10
N PHE A 75 1.79 22.15 -3.36
CA PHE A 75 3.02 21.99 -4.16
C PHE A 75 3.50 20.58 -4.54
N ARG A 76 3.36 20.25 -5.84
CA ARG A 76 4.51 19.93 -6.70
C ARG A 76 4.16 20.18 -8.18
N GLU A 77 4.94 21.06 -8.81
CA GLU A 77 4.87 21.59 -10.18
C GLU A 77 4.22 20.71 -11.26
N GLY A 78 3.32 21.35 -12.02
CA GLY A 78 3.26 21.15 -13.47
C GLY A 78 2.12 20.29 -13.99
N SER A 79 0.86 20.68 -13.78
CA SER A 79 -0.25 20.29 -14.66
C SER A 79 -1.43 21.23 -14.47
N GLY A 80 -1.48 22.28 -15.30
CA GLY A 80 -2.65 23.13 -15.43
C GLY A 80 -3.90 22.29 -15.67
N SER A 81 -4.81 22.33 -14.69
CA SER A 81 -6.14 21.75 -14.71
C SER A 81 -7.11 22.78 -15.28
N VAL A 82 -7.46 22.66 -16.56
CA VAL A 82 -8.71 23.21 -17.07
C VAL A 82 -9.30 22.21 -18.07
N GLY A 83 -10.05 21.22 -17.58
CA GLY A 83 -10.73 20.25 -18.44
C GLY A 83 -11.31 19.09 -17.68
N GLY A 84 -12.63 18.92 -17.71
CA GLY A 84 -13.33 17.81 -17.04
C GLY A 84 -12.83 16.45 -17.54
N THR A 85 -12.87 15.45 -16.65
CA THR A 85 -12.63 14.06 -17.01
C THR A 85 -13.81 13.53 -17.81
N TYR A 86 -13.58 13.11 -19.05
CA TYR A 86 -14.64 12.51 -19.87
C TYR A 86 -14.70 11.00 -19.63
N ALA A 87 -15.92 10.46 -19.55
CA ALA A 87 -16.18 9.02 -19.41
C ALA A 87 -16.26 8.29 -20.77
N SER A 88 -16.40 9.03 -21.87
CA SER A 88 -16.46 8.51 -23.24
C SER A 88 -15.79 9.47 -24.24
N ILE A 89 -15.40 8.94 -25.40
CA ILE A 89 -14.87 9.70 -26.53
C ILE A 89 -15.87 9.55 -27.68
N ASP A 90 -16.45 10.66 -28.14
CA ASP A 90 -17.36 10.63 -29.29
C ASP A 90 -16.63 10.16 -30.55
N GLY A 91 -17.27 9.30 -31.35
CA GLY A 91 -16.72 8.80 -32.61
C GLY A 91 -15.71 7.65 -32.50
N VAL A 92 -15.52 7.09 -31.30
CA VAL A 92 -14.71 5.88 -31.07
C VAL A 92 -15.54 4.81 -30.37
N ASP A 93 -15.75 3.66 -31.03
CA ASP A 93 -16.43 2.54 -30.41
C ASP A 93 -15.53 1.84 -29.37
N MET A 94 -16.06 1.65 -28.17
CA MET A 94 -15.40 0.96 -27.05
C MET A 94 -16.24 -0.21 -26.53
N SER A 95 -17.31 -0.58 -27.24
CA SER A 95 -18.27 -1.62 -26.84
C SER A 95 -17.64 -3.01 -26.75
N SER A 96 -16.57 -3.25 -27.51
CA SER A 96 -15.79 -4.48 -27.49
C SER A 96 -14.84 -4.64 -26.29
N LEU A 97 -14.72 -3.62 -25.44
CA LEU A 97 -13.81 -3.64 -24.28
C LEU A 97 -14.55 -3.94 -22.98
N ASN A 98 -13.87 -4.66 -22.07
CA ASN A 98 -14.31 -4.84 -20.68
C ASN A 98 -14.18 -3.54 -19.88
N GLU A 99 -14.85 -3.44 -18.73
CA GLU A 99 -14.90 -2.22 -17.91
C GLU A 99 -13.50 -1.71 -17.50
N THR A 100 -12.61 -2.62 -17.10
CA THR A 100 -11.22 -2.31 -16.77
C THR A 100 -10.43 -1.78 -17.98
N GLN A 101 -10.67 -2.34 -19.17
CA GLN A 101 -10.00 -1.91 -20.40
C GLN A 101 -10.47 -0.52 -20.84
N ARG A 102 -11.79 -0.25 -20.76
CA ARG A 102 -12.34 1.08 -21.03
C ARG A 102 -11.79 2.12 -20.07
N GLY A 103 -11.73 1.80 -18.78
CA GLY A 103 -11.12 2.66 -17.76
C GLY A 103 -9.67 3.02 -18.10
N ALA A 104 -8.86 2.05 -18.51
CA ALA A 104 -7.46 2.27 -18.90
C ALA A 104 -7.31 3.16 -20.16
N VAL A 105 -8.17 2.96 -21.17
CA VAL A 105 -8.19 3.80 -22.38
C VAL A 105 -8.55 5.23 -22.04
N MET A 106 -9.61 5.43 -21.25
CA MET A 106 -10.08 6.76 -20.87
C MET A 106 -9.09 7.48 -19.95
N GLN A 107 -8.48 6.78 -19.01
CA GLN A 107 -7.44 7.36 -18.15
C GLN A 107 -6.27 7.90 -18.99
N ARG A 108 -5.85 7.15 -20.02
CA ARG A 108 -4.76 7.57 -20.89
C ARG A 108 -5.16 8.74 -21.81
N ALA A 109 -6.37 8.71 -22.35
CA ALA A 109 -6.90 9.79 -23.19
C ALA A 109 -7.11 11.10 -22.39
N ASN A 110 -7.49 11.01 -21.12
CA ASN A 110 -7.62 12.18 -20.24
C ASN A 110 -6.26 12.69 -19.73
N ALA A 111 -5.19 11.87 -19.75
CA ALA A 111 -3.86 12.29 -19.33
C ALA A 111 -3.00 12.86 -20.49
N GLU A 112 -3.25 12.44 -21.73
CA GLU A 112 -2.49 12.87 -22.90
C GLU A 112 -2.92 14.29 -23.32
N ARG A 113 -1.99 15.26 -23.35
CA ARG A 113 -2.24 16.66 -23.73
C ARG A 113 -2.23 16.85 -25.24
N CYS A 114 -3.10 17.72 -25.77
CA CYS A 114 -3.02 18.14 -27.17
C CYS A 114 -1.74 18.95 -27.43
N PRO A 115 -0.90 18.57 -28.41
CA PRO A 115 0.27 19.35 -28.79
C PRO A 115 -0.08 20.62 -29.61
N CYS A 116 -1.36 20.79 -29.99
CA CYS A 116 -1.85 21.95 -30.73
C CYS A 116 -1.81 23.29 -29.96
N GLY A 117 -1.47 23.27 -28.67
CA GLY A 117 -1.37 24.47 -27.84
C GLY A 117 -2.68 24.94 -27.19
N CYS A 118 -3.80 24.25 -27.43
CA CYS A 118 -5.11 24.60 -26.85
C CYS A 118 -5.25 24.30 -25.34
N GLY A 119 -4.23 23.69 -24.73
CA GLY A 119 -4.21 23.37 -23.29
C GLY A 119 -5.13 22.23 -22.84
N MET A 120 -5.91 21.63 -23.75
CA MET A 120 -6.86 20.56 -23.44
C MET A 120 -6.24 19.16 -23.54
N THR A 121 -6.91 18.20 -22.93
CA THR A 121 -6.57 16.77 -23.04
C THR A 121 -7.08 16.18 -24.36
N LEU A 122 -6.55 15.02 -24.76
CA LEU A 122 -6.98 14.33 -25.98
C LEU A 122 -8.48 14.00 -25.95
N ALA A 123 -8.97 13.50 -24.81
CA ALA A 123 -10.39 13.22 -24.62
C ALA A 123 -11.26 14.48 -24.72
N GLN A 124 -10.84 15.57 -24.08
CA GLN A 124 -11.56 16.84 -24.15
C GLN A 124 -11.55 17.43 -25.56
N CYS A 125 -10.41 17.45 -26.24
CA CYS A 125 -10.26 17.98 -27.59
C CYS A 125 -11.22 17.30 -28.59
N ILE A 126 -11.37 15.98 -28.53
CA ILE A 126 -12.28 15.25 -29.42
C ILE A 126 -13.74 15.64 -29.16
N ASN A 127 -14.12 15.80 -27.90
CA ASN A 127 -15.50 16.04 -27.48
C ASN A 127 -15.93 17.50 -27.65
N THR A 128 -15.05 18.48 -27.42
CA THR A 128 -15.42 19.90 -27.39
C THR A 128 -15.00 20.69 -28.62
N ASP A 129 -13.83 20.42 -29.19
CA ASP A 129 -13.23 21.29 -30.20
C ASP A 129 -13.30 20.67 -31.60
N ARG A 130 -14.27 21.16 -32.38
CA ARG A 130 -14.43 20.75 -33.78
C ARG A 130 -13.49 21.51 -34.75
N ALA A 131 -12.90 22.62 -34.30
CA ALA A 131 -12.05 23.48 -35.12
C ALA A 131 -10.56 23.14 -35.01
N CYS A 132 -10.15 22.29 -34.05
CA CYS A 132 -8.77 21.87 -33.89
C CYS A 132 -8.24 21.16 -35.17
N PRO A 133 -7.13 21.64 -35.77
CA PRO A 133 -6.57 21.06 -36.99
C PRO A 133 -6.00 19.65 -36.78
N LEU A 134 -5.64 19.29 -35.55
CA LEU A 134 -5.13 17.96 -35.19
C LEU A 134 -6.23 16.98 -34.77
N ARG A 135 -7.51 17.38 -34.79
CA ARG A 135 -8.62 16.56 -34.30
C ARG A 135 -8.71 15.21 -35.00
N ALA A 136 -8.48 15.17 -36.32
CA ALA A 136 -8.42 13.93 -37.10
C ALA A 136 -7.34 12.96 -36.56
N GLY A 137 -6.16 13.48 -36.23
CA GLY A 137 -5.07 12.72 -35.62
C GLY A 137 -5.41 12.22 -34.21
N HIS A 138 -6.18 12.99 -33.43
CA HIS A 138 -6.65 12.56 -32.12
C HIS A 138 -7.63 11.39 -32.20
N PHE A 139 -8.53 11.34 -33.19
CA PHE A 139 -9.38 10.16 -33.42
C PHE A 139 -8.55 8.91 -33.74
N GLN A 140 -7.50 9.04 -34.57
CA GLN A 140 -6.61 7.92 -34.87
C GLN A 140 -5.86 7.44 -33.61
N ARG A 141 -5.36 8.38 -32.81
CA ARG A 141 -4.69 8.08 -31.55
C ARG A 141 -5.62 7.39 -30.54
N ALA A 142 -6.86 7.84 -30.40
CA ALA A 142 -7.85 7.21 -29.55
C ALA A 142 -8.15 5.76 -29.99
N ARG A 143 -8.30 5.51 -31.29
CA ARG A 143 -8.46 4.15 -31.85
C ARG A 143 -7.24 3.26 -31.55
N GLN A 144 -6.03 3.80 -31.60
CA GLN A 144 -4.82 3.05 -31.20
C GLN A 144 -4.85 2.64 -29.72
N LEU A 145 -5.33 3.52 -28.83
CA LEU A 145 -5.47 3.18 -27.41
C LEU A 145 -6.47 2.03 -27.20
N VAL A 146 -7.61 2.06 -27.90
CA VAL A 146 -8.60 0.97 -27.88
C VAL A 146 -7.99 -0.33 -28.41
N ALA A 147 -7.32 -0.30 -29.55
CA ALA A 147 -6.67 -1.47 -30.13
C ALA A 147 -5.57 -2.06 -29.22
N GLN A 148 -4.82 -1.22 -28.50
CA GLN A 148 -3.84 -1.68 -27.52
C GLN A 148 -4.49 -2.34 -26.30
N ALA A 149 -5.60 -1.78 -25.81
CA ALA A 149 -6.33 -2.34 -24.68
C ALA A 149 -6.97 -3.69 -25.04
N ALA A 150 -7.53 -3.80 -26.25
CA ALA A 150 -8.11 -5.04 -26.78
C ALA A 150 -7.10 -6.18 -26.93
N ARG A 151 -5.80 -5.90 -27.12
CA ARG A 151 -4.75 -6.93 -27.18
C ARG A 151 -4.24 -7.41 -25.82
N ARG A 152 -4.65 -6.74 -24.74
CA ARG A 152 -4.25 -7.05 -23.35
C ARG A 152 -5.29 -7.88 -22.60
N SER A 153 -6.36 -8.30 -23.27
CA SER A 153 -7.29 -9.36 -22.81
C SER A 153 -6.67 -10.73 -23.00
#